data_AF-A0A6G3Z362-F1
#
_entry.id   AF-A0A6G3Z362-F1
#
_cell.length_a   1.000
_cell.length_b   1.000
_cell.length_c   1.000
_cell.angle_alpha   90.00
_cell.angle_beta   90.00
_cell.angle_gamma   90.00
#
_symmetry.space_group_name_H-M   'P 1'
#
loop_
_entity.id
_entity.type
_entity.pdbx_description
1 polymer ?
#
loop_
_entity_poly.entity_id
_entity_poly.type
_entity_poly.pdbx_seq_one_letter_code
_entity_poly.pdbx_strand_id
1 'polypeptide(L)'
;MTRQRFNSKAHWRVLQSSLLAFAIASPLTLSLTPPAEAGLIDSVRRILSGDTGSRASGRSRGGATRDEMCTVGQRVPETADNPGASNSQLVVLIPDALQKTTQANPELFLYVPFGRNAQNMMLVFELATKETANSRQVIAGPITLSLPTEPGLMRFQLPSETPLEIGETYEWTFRLVCQETQPTPDPELTALLPVAATGNTPIDIHDIQIPSLNGSTDRLSRTTLPATTVRQEVFGNIQRVGADETAKLNAALIDSDSSTRYETYLDYDIWLDMVSALAAAGPSSDWADLLAAFDLGDIEDPTPYTLSPSF
;
A
#
# COMPACT_ATOMS: atom_id res chain seq x y z
N MET A 1 2.44 31.02 54.55
CA MET A 1 3.77 31.64 54.77
C MET A 1 4.77 30.56 54.41
N THR A 2 5.62 30.62 53.37
CA THR A 2 6.40 31.74 52.84
C THR A 2 6.85 31.38 51.41
N ARG A 3 6.75 32.32 50.45
CA ARG A 3 7.22 32.20 49.07
C ARG A 3 8.72 32.51 49.01
N GLN A 4 9.50 31.77 48.22
CA GLN A 4 10.80 32.23 47.73
C GLN A 4 10.80 32.28 46.20
N ARG A 5 10.98 33.50 45.67
CA ARG A 5 11.24 33.81 44.26
C ARG A 5 12.74 33.95 44.09
N PHE A 6 13.34 33.22 43.16
CA PHE A 6 14.68 33.53 42.66
C PHE A 6 14.54 34.35 41.38
N ASN A 7 15.20 35.51 41.39
CA ASN A 7 15.21 36.50 40.32
C ASN A 7 16.69 36.79 40.06
N SER A 8 17.18 36.51 38.85
CA SER A 8 18.57 36.78 38.46
C SER A 8 18.56 37.49 37.13
N LYS A 9 18.63 38.82 37.18
CA LYS A 9 18.95 39.69 36.05
C LYS A 9 20.46 39.95 36.10
N ALA A 10 21.21 39.38 35.16
CA ALA A 10 22.61 39.73 34.95
C ALA A 10 22.69 40.76 33.81
N HIS A 11 23.22 41.93 34.17
CA HIS A 11 23.55 43.03 33.27
C HIS A 11 24.87 42.73 32.53
N TRP A 12 24.93 42.96 31.22
CA TRP A 12 26.20 43.15 30.52
C TRP A 12 26.14 44.45 29.70
N ARG A 13 26.94 45.44 30.11
CA ARG A 13 27.24 46.65 29.33
C ARG A 13 28.49 46.40 28.48
N VAL A 14 28.32 46.44 27.16
CA VAL A 14 28.83 47.46 26.21
C VAL A 14 30.27 48.00 26.37
N LEU A 15 30.92 48.07 25.18
CA LEU A 15 32.07 48.87 24.70
C LEU A 15 33.46 48.21 24.71
N GLN A 16 33.98 47.92 23.49
CA GLN A 16 35.12 48.69 22.99
C GLN A 16 35.30 48.55 21.47
N SER A 17 35.34 49.71 20.83
CA SER A 17 35.72 49.98 19.45
C SER A 17 37.20 49.67 19.21
N SER A 18 37.55 49.15 18.01
CA SER A 18 38.77 49.57 17.30
C SER A 18 38.88 49.04 15.86
N LEU A 19 39.04 50.03 14.97
CA LEU A 19 39.94 50.10 13.81
C LEU A 19 39.72 49.19 12.60
N LEU A 20 39.19 49.85 11.56
CA LEU A 20 39.33 49.49 10.15
C LEU A 20 40.80 49.22 9.78
N ALA A 21 41.05 48.05 9.20
CA ALA A 21 42.10 47.83 8.22
C ALA A 21 41.46 47.25 6.96
N PHE A 22 41.29 48.09 5.93
CA PHE A 22 40.88 47.64 4.59
C PHE A 22 42.08 47.00 3.91
N ALA A 23 42.18 45.67 4.00
CA ALA A 23 43.01 44.88 3.11
C ALA A 23 42.15 44.46 1.92
N ILE A 24 42.49 44.94 0.72
CA ILE A 24 41.89 44.50 -0.54
C ILE A 24 42.47 43.10 -0.83
N ALA A 25 41.86 42.08 -0.25
CA ALA A 25 42.14 40.69 -0.59
C ALA A 25 41.18 40.29 -1.72
N SER A 26 41.74 39.92 -2.88
CA SER A 26 40.99 39.34 -3.98
C SER A 26 40.16 38.15 -3.49
N PRO A 27 38.85 38.08 -3.74
CA PRO A 27 38.08 36.91 -3.40
C PRO A 27 38.53 35.79 -4.34
N LEU A 28 39.45 34.95 -3.87
CA LEU A 28 39.53 33.58 -4.35
C LEU A 28 38.19 32.95 -4.00
N THR A 29 37.26 32.99 -4.94
CA THR A 29 36.06 32.17 -4.92
C THR A 29 36.53 30.73 -5.06
N LEU A 30 37.00 30.14 -3.96
CA LEU A 30 37.03 28.70 -3.79
C LEU A 30 35.57 28.28 -3.95
N SER A 31 35.23 27.79 -5.13
CA SER A 31 34.02 27.03 -5.36
C SER A 31 34.14 25.78 -4.49
N LEU A 32 33.73 25.89 -3.23
CA LEU A 32 33.35 24.75 -2.42
C LEU A 32 32.13 24.17 -3.14
N THR A 33 32.38 23.25 -4.07
CA THR A 33 31.38 22.26 -4.42
C THR A 33 30.99 21.61 -3.10
N PRO A 34 29.72 21.73 -2.64
CA PRO A 34 29.30 21.00 -1.47
C PRO A 34 29.67 19.53 -1.72
N PRO A 35 30.22 18.82 -0.71
CA PRO A 35 30.41 17.39 -0.85
C PRO A 35 29.07 16.83 -1.34
N ALA A 36 29.09 16.06 -2.42
CA ALA A 36 27.91 15.34 -2.86
C ALA A 36 27.54 14.41 -1.70
N GLU A 37 26.64 14.87 -0.84
CA GLU A 37 25.94 14.04 0.12
C GLU A 37 25.28 12.98 -0.75
N ALA A 38 25.80 11.76 -0.69
CA ALA A 38 25.17 10.60 -1.29
C ALA A 38 23.86 10.41 -0.55
N GLY A 39 22.84 11.15 -0.98
CA GLY A 39 21.62 11.37 -0.23
C GLY A 39 20.81 10.09 -0.08
N LEU A 40 19.78 10.15 0.75
CA LEU A 40 18.79 9.09 0.98
C LEU A 40 18.40 8.33 -0.31
N ILE A 41 18.25 9.05 -1.43
CA ILE A 41 17.96 8.48 -2.76
C ILE A 41 18.93 7.38 -3.16
N ASP A 42 20.24 7.58 -2.99
CA ASP A 42 21.23 6.61 -3.46
C ASP A 42 21.17 5.33 -2.62
N SER A 43 20.87 5.46 -1.33
CA SER A 43 20.64 4.32 -0.43
C SER A 43 19.34 3.57 -0.78
N VAL A 44 18.24 4.31 -0.99
CA VAL A 44 16.95 3.72 -1.39
C VAL A 44 17.06 3.02 -2.76
N ARG A 45 17.66 3.67 -3.76
CA ARG A 45 17.85 3.08 -5.10
C ARG A 45 18.72 1.83 -5.04
N ARG A 46 19.73 1.79 -4.17
CA ARG A 46 20.57 0.61 -3.98
C ARG A 46 19.78 -0.57 -3.44
N ILE A 47 18.89 -0.32 -2.48
CA ILE A 47 17.97 -1.34 -1.92
C ILE A 47 17.02 -1.84 -3.00
N LEU A 48 16.38 -0.94 -3.75
CA LEU A 48 15.41 -1.29 -4.80
C LEU A 48 16.06 -1.97 -6.01
N SER A 49 17.28 -1.59 -6.37
CA SER A 49 18.00 -2.18 -7.52
C SER A 49 18.58 -3.55 -7.22
N GLY A 50 18.54 -4.00 -5.96
CA GLY A 50 19.08 -5.31 -5.56
C GLY A 50 20.57 -5.47 -5.84
N ASP A 51 21.34 -4.37 -5.90
CA ASP A 51 22.78 -4.38 -6.21
C ASP A 51 23.63 -4.83 -4.99
N THR A 52 23.17 -5.87 -4.31
CA THR A 52 23.86 -6.52 -3.20
C THR A 52 24.83 -7.59 -3.71
N GLY A 53 25.59 -7.32 -4.80
CA GLY A 53 26.83 -8.02 -5.16
C GLY A 53 26.85 -9.55 -5.29
N SER A 54 25.75 -10.29 -5.12
CA SER A 54 25.72 -11.75 -5.25
C SER A 54 24.31 -12.33 -5.27
N ARG A 55 24.13 -13.24 -6.23
CA ARG A 55 22.98 -14.11 -6.52
C ARG A 55 21.87 -13.48 -7.35
N ALA A 56 21.90 -13.83 -8.63
CA ALA A 56 20.75 -13.85 -9.50
C ALA A 56 19.61 -14.68 -8.88
N SER A 57 18.62 -14.03 -8.27
CA SER A 57 17.27 -14.59 -8.14
C SER A 57 16.48 -14.15 -9.38
N GLY A 58 15.85 -15.14 -10.01
CA GLY A 58 15.14 -14.96 -11.27
C GLY A 58 14.02 -13.93 -11.17
N ARG A 59 13.94 -13.12 -12.23
CA ARG A 59 12.86 -12.19 -12.53
C ARG A 59 11.49 -12.77 -12.17
N SER A 60 10.75 -12.05 -11.34
CA SER A 60 9.29 -12.00 -11.45
C SER A 60 8.85 -10.54 -11.53
N ARG A 61 9.15 -9.90 -12.67
CA ARG A 61 8.29 -8.80 -13.13
C ARG A 61 6.99 -9.46 -13.54
N GLY A 62 5.95 -9.31 -12.73
CA GLY A 62 4.63 -9.86 -12.98
C GLY A 62 4.18 -9.59 -14.42
N GLY A 63 3.70 -10.64 -15.08
CA GLY A 63 3.10 -10.51 -16.41
C GLY A 63 1.86 -9.63 -16.33
N ALA A 64 1.91 -8.46 -16.95
CA ALA A 64 0.75 -7.60 -17.12
C ALA A 64 -0.14 -8.17 -18.24
N THR A 65 -1.38 -8.52 -17.90
CA THR A 65 -2.45 -8.76 -18.87
C THR A 65 -2.94 -7.42 -19.44
N ARG A 66 -3.10 -7.35 -20.77
CA ARG A 66 -3.56 -6.17 -21.51
C ARG A 66 -5.07 -5.88 -21.31
N ASP A 67 -5.34 -4.66 -20.87
CA ASP A 67 -6.40 -3.73 -21.29
C ASP A 67 -7.84 -4.26 -21.46
N GLU A 68 -8.57 -4.36 -20.35
CA GLU A 68 -9.99 -4.02 -20.25
C GLU A 68 -10.35 -3.85 -18.75
N MET A 69 -10.34 -2.60 -18.26
CA MET A 69 -10.61 -2.26 -16.85
C MET A 69 -12.11 -2.35 -16.55
N CYS A 70 -12.52 -3.43 -15.88
CA CYS A 70 -13.87 -3.82 -15.39
C CYS A 70 -15.09 -3.48 -16.29
N THR A 71 -14.88 -3.06 -17.54
CA THR A 71 -15.93 -2.78 -18.50
C THR A 71 -16.17 -4.06 -19.28
N VAL A 72 -17.30 -4.69 -19.02
CA VAL A 72 -17.83 -5.72 -19.90
C VAL A 72 -18.25 -5.01 -21.21
N GLY A 73 -17.32 -4.88 -22.16
CA GLY A 73 -17.64 -4.55 -23.55
C GLY A 73 -17.41 -3.12 -24.05
N GLN A 74 -16.58 -2.29 -23.41
CA GLN A 74 -16.17 -1.01 -24.01
C GLN A 74 -14.66 -0.96 -24.26
N ARG A 75 -14.27 -1.16 -25.53
CA ARG A 75 -12.94 -0.82 -26.03
C ARG A 75 -12.77 0.70 -25.90
N VAL A 76 -12.00 1.13 -24.91
CA VAL A 76 -11.49 2.50 -24.90
C VAL A 76 -10.49 2.62 -26.05
N PRO A 77 -10.67 3.53 -27.01
CA PRO A 77 -9.70 3.74 -28.07
C PRO A 77 -8.39 4.24 -27.45
N GLU A 78 -7.35 3.43 -27.60
CA GLU A 78 -5.96 3.69 -27.25
C GLU A 78 -5.47 4.92 -28.05
N THR A 79 -5.70 6.14 -27.54
CA THR A 79 -5.14 7.35 -28.15
C THR A 79 -3.67 7.45 -27.78
N ALA A 80 -2.82 7.17 -28.76
CA ALA A 80 -1.40 6.84 -28.64
C ALA A 80 -0.43 8.01 -28.35
N ASP A 81 -0.85 9.15 -27.78
CA ASP A 81 0.00 10.36 -27.76
C ASP A 81 0.24 11.00 -26.37
N ASN A 82 0.13 10.25 -25.27
CA ASN A 82 0.52 10.78 -23.95
C ASN A 82 1.75 10.03 -23.37
N PRO A 83 2.99 10.48 -23.63
CA PRO A 83 4.22 9.87 -23.12
C PRO A 83 4.46 10.08 -21.61
N GLY A 84 3.49 10.65 -20.88
CA GLY A 84 3.48 10.75 -19.42
C GLY A 84 2.55 9.74 -18.75
N ALA A 85 2.42 8.54 -19.32
CA ALA A 85 1.47 7.52 -18.88
C ALA A 85 1.72 7.13 -17.41
N SER A 86 0.92 7.76 -16.55
CA SER A 86 0.82 7.55 -15.13
C SER A 86 0.72 6.05 -14.83
N ASN A 87 1.54 5.56 -13.89
CA ASN A 87 1.59 4.16 -13.49
C ASN A 87 0.16 3.61 -13.31
N SER A 88 -0.30 2.75 -14.23
CA SER A 88 -1.64 2.16 -14.19
C SER A 88 -1.70 0.94 -13.25
N GLN A 89 -0.72 0.82 -12.36
CA GLN A 89 -0.51 -0.32 -11.49
C GLN A 89 -0.55 0.12 -10.03
N LEU A 90 -1.09 -0.73 -9.16
CA LEU A 90 -0.86 -0.64 -7.73
C LEU A 90 0.65 -0.65 -7.48
N VAL A 91 1.13 0.34 -6.75
CA VAL A 91 2.53 0.40 -6.30
C VAL A 91 2.51 0.43 -4.79
N VAL A 92 3.27 -0.45 -4.14
CA VAL A 92 3.46 -0.40 -2.68
C VAL A 92 4.82 0.19 -2.41
N LEU A 93 4.92 1.12 -1.45
CA LEU A 93 6.19 1.76 -1.07
C LEU A 93 7.04 0.84 -0.19
N ILE A 94 7.26 -0.38 -0.65
CA ILE A 94 7.96 -1.46 0.05
C ILE A 94 8.88 -2.15 -0.96
N PRO A 95 10.19 -2.34 -0.64
CA PRO A 95 11.09 -3.10 -1.50
C PRO A 95 10.69 -4.57 -1.57
N ASP A 96 11.11 -5.23 -2.65
CA ASP A 96 10.89 -6.67 -2.88
C ASP A 96 11.84 -7.53 -2.02
N ALA A 97 11.69 -7.41 -0.69
CA ALA A 97 12.45 -8.12 0.33
C ALA A 97 11.63 -8.28 1.61
N LEU A 98 12.15 -9.06 2.57
CA LEU A 98 11.59 -9.11 3.92
C LEU A 98 11.73 -7.73 4.59
N GLN A 99 10.61 -7.14 5.00
CA GLN A 99 10.62 -5.87 5.72
C GLN A 99 10.51 -6.06 7.22
N LYS A 100 11.20 -5.20 7.99
CA LYS A 100 11.08 -5.17 9.44
C LYS A 100 10.34 -3.91 9.91
N THR A 101 9.70 -4.02 11.06
CA THR A 101 9.03 -2.92 11.77
C THR A 101 9.16 -3.10 13.28
N THR A 102 9.23 -2.02 14.05
CA THR A 102 9.12 -2.06 15.52
C THR A 102 7.66 -2.10 15.99
N GLN A 103 6.72 -1.74 15.10
CA GLN A 103 5.31 -1.53 15.44
C GLN A 103 4.55 -2.85 15.50
N ALA A 104 3.66 -2.98 16.49
CA ALA A 104 2.73 -4.10 16.58
C ALA A 104 1.70 -4.07 15.44
N ASN A 105 1.28 -2.87 15.06
CA ASN A 105 0.32 -2.63 14.00
C ASN A 105 0.97 -1.59 13.07
N PRO A 106 1.72 -2.02 12.05
CA PRO A 106 2.40 -1.09 11.16
C PRO A 106 1.44 -0.44 10.16
N GLU A 107 1.87 0.69 9.61
CA GLU A 107 1.24 1.33 8.46
C GLU A 107 1.88 0.84 7.16
N LEU A 108 1.06 0.61 6.14
CA LEU A 108 1.48 0.28 4.79
C LEU A 108 1.07 1.42 3.86
N PHE A 109 1.97 1.81 2.96
CA PHE A 109 1.75 2.89 2.00
C PHE A 109 1.70 2.32 0.59
N LEU A 110 0.65 2.66 -0.14
CA LEU A 110 0.46 2.22 -1.52
C LEU A 110 -0.14 3.32 -2.38
N TYR A 111 0.34 3.45 -3.60
CA TYR A 111 -0.30 4.26 -4.62
C TYR A 111 -1.41 3.46 -5.29
N VAL A 112 -2.60 4.05 -5.32
CA VAL A 112 -3.76 3.51 -6.02
C VAL A 112 -4.00 4.36 -7.25
N PRO A 113 -3.83 3.82 -8.47
CA PRO A 113 -3.91 4.59 -9.71
C PRO A 113 -5.35 4.91 -10.14
N PHE A 114 -6.35 4.56 -9.32
CA PHE A 114 -7.76 4.66 -9.68
C PHE A 114 -8.57 5.29 -8.55
N GLY A 115 -9.54 6.13 -8.93
CA GLY A 115 -10.53 6.71 -8.03
C GLY A 115 -11.89 5.98 -8.06
N ARG A 116 -12.89 6.50 -7.33
CA ARG A 116 -14.27 5.96 -7.23
C ARG A 116 -15.01 5.87 -8.57
N ASN A 117 -14.50 6.55 -9.60
CA ASN A 117 -15.01 6.43 -10.96
C ASN A 117 -14.80 5.02 -11.53
N ALA A 118 -13.92 4.21 -10.93
CA ALA A 118 -13.84 2.77 -11.15
C ALA A 118 -15.00 2.05 -10.46
N GLN A 119 -16.21 2.24 -11.00
CA GLN A 119 -17.41 1.55 -10.52
C GLN A 119 -17.14 0.04 -10.48
N ASN A 120 -17.57 -0.60 -9.40
CA ASN A 120 -17.41 -2.04 -9.15
C ASN A 120 -15.97 -2.52 -8.87
N MET A 121 -15.04 -1.64 -8.47
CA MET A 121 -13.74 -2.09 -7.95
C MET A 121 -13.71 -2.06 -6.41
N MET A 122 -13.03 -3.05 -5.83
CA MET A 122 -12.71 -3.11 -4.41
C MET A 122 -11.22 -3.35 -4.23
N LEU A 123 -10.63 -2.65 -3.26
CA LEU A 123 -9.31 -2.99 -2.74
C LEU A 123 -9.50 -3.93 -1.54
N VAL A 124 -8.85 -5.09 -1.56
CA VAL A 124 -8.94 -6.10 -0.52
C VAL A 124 -7.57 -6.32 0.08
N PHE A 125 -7.47 -6.22 1.40
CA PHE A 125 -6.27 -6.53 2.16
C PHE A 125 -6.39 -7.89 2.86
N GLU A 126 -5.30 -8.66 2.89
CA GLU A 126 -5.17 -9.91 3.62
C GLU A 126 -3.79 -9.97 4.30
N LEU A 127 -3.74 -10.53 5.51
CA LEU A 127 -2.51 -10.86 6.24
C LEU A 127 -2.55 -12.33 6.64
N ALA A 128 -1.51 -13.07 6.29
CA ALA A 128 -1.37 -14.49 6.60
C ALA A 128 -0.01 -14.81 7.21
N THR A 129 0.10 -15.93 7.93
CA THR A 129 1.41 -16.48 8.33
C THR A 129 2.21 -16.91 7.11
N LYS A 130 3.54 -16.74 7.15
CA LYS A 130 4.41 -17.30 6.11
C LYS A 130 4.38 -18.83 6.18
N GLU A 131 4.05 -19.45 5.06
CA GLU A 131 3.79 -20.88 4.94
C GLU A 131 4.98 -21.74 5.39
N THR A 132 4.81 -22.49 6.48
CA THR A 132 5.66 -23.62 6.84
C THR A 132 4.98 -24.90 6.40
N ALA A 133 5.28 -25.33 5.17
CA ALA A 133 4.95 -26.61 4.52
C ALA A 133 3.48 -27.08 4.46
N ASN A 134 2.54 -26.71 5.35
CA ASN A 134 1.18 -27.26 5.36
C ASN A 134 0.06 -26.36 5.96
N SER A 135 0.30 -25.11 6.38
CA SER A 135 -0.78 -24.24 6.85
C SER A 135 -0.49 -22.75 6.75
N ARG A 136 -0.78 -22.14 5.59
CA ARG A 136 -1.01 -20.70 5.49
C ARG A 136 -2.27 -20.37 6.30
N GLN A 137 -2.11 -19.66 7.40
CA GLN A 137 -3.23 -19.23 8.24
C GLN A 137 -3.48 -17.74 7.98
N VAL A 138 -4.69 -17.39 7.51
CA VAL A 138 -5.12 -16.00 7.41
C VAL A 138 -5.39 -15.49 8.83
N ILE A 139 -4.69 -14.45 9.25
CA ILE A 139 -4.80 -13.85 10.58
C ILE A 139 -5.61 -12.56 10.54
N ALA A 140 -5.53 -11.81 9.43
CA ALA A 140 -6.38 -10.64 9.20
C ALA A 140 -6.96 -10.66 7.79
N GLY A 141 -8.26 -10.37 7.68
CA GLY A 141 -8.98 -10.23 6.42
C GLY A 141 -9.72 -11.48 5.92
N PRO A 142 -10.31 -11.41 4.71
CA PRO A 142 -10.22 -10.30 3.75
C PRO A 142 -10.88 -9.01 4.28
N ILE A 143 -10.14 -7.90 4.28
CA ILE A 143 -10.64 -6.57 4.65
C ILE A 143 -10.88 -5.78 3.37
N THR A 144 -12.14 -5.46 3.09
CA THR A 144 -12.49 -4.58 1.98
C THR A 144 -12.23 -3.12 2.37
N LEU A 145 -11.51 -2.41 1.53
CA LEU A 145 -11.12 -1.01 1.71
C LEU A 145 -11.85 -0.13 0.69
N SER A 146 -12.36 0.99 1.17
CA SER A 146 -13.01 1.98 0.29
C SER A 146 -11.98 2.66 -0.60
N LEU A 147 -12.19 2.61 -1.91
CA LEU A 147 -11.34 3.34 -2.85
C LEU A 147 -11.52 4.87 -2.71
N PRO A 148 -10.44 5.65 -2.88
CA PRO A 148 -10.48 7.11 -2.89
C PRO A 148 -11.27 7.63 -4.10
N THR A 149 -11.72 8.88 -4.07
CA THR A 149 -12.41 9.48 -5.24
C THR A 149 -11.49 9.69 -6.43
N GLU A 150 -10.21 9.94 -6.16
CA GLU A 150 -9.18 10.25 -7.15
C GLU A 150 -7.97 9.32 -6.94
N PRO A 151 -7.18 9.04 -7.99
CA PRO A 151 -5.90 8.36 -7.85
C PRO A 151 -5.02 9.05 -6.83
N GLY A 152 -4.25 8.30 -6.05
CA GLY A 152 -3.39 8.92 -5.05
C GLY A 152 -2.69 7.94 -4.15
N LEU A 153 -1.87 8.50 -3.28
CA LEU A 153 -1.17 7.74 -2.27
C LEU A 153 -2.09 7.45 -1.10
N MET A 154 -2.09 6.19 -0.67
CA MET A 154 -2.94 5.67 0.38
C MET A 154 -2.10 5.15 1.53
N ARG A 155 -2.64 5.28 2.74
CA ARG A 155 -2.10 4.73 3.98
C ARG A 155 -3.11 3.77 4.57
N PHE A 156 -2.67 2.54 4.81
CA PHE A 156 -3.45 1.50 5.47
C PHE A 156 -2.79 1.14 6.80
N GLN A 157 -3.53 1.32 7.89
CA GLN A 157 -3.09 0.93 9.23
C GLN A 157 -3.56 -0.50 9.51
N LEU A 158 -2.64 -1.40 9.88
CA LEU A 158 -3.03 -2.75 10.29
C LEU A 158 -3.97 -2.67 11.51
N PRO A 159 -5.10 -3.41 11.55
CA PRO A 159 -6.06 -3.34 12.67
C PRO A 159 -5.42 -3.73 14.01
N SER A 160 -5.85 -3.07 15.09
CA SER A 160 -5.34 -3.30 16.45
C SER A 160 -5.63 -4.70 16.99
N GLU A 161 -6.65 -5.37 16.46
CA GLU A 161 -7.07 -6.72 16.84
C GLU A 161 -6.08 -7.79 16.35
N THR A 162 -5.22 -7.44 15.39
CA THR A 162 -4.27 -8.35 14.75
C THR A 162 -2.84 -7.81 14.85
N PRO A 163 -2.28 -7.68 16.06
CA PRO A 163 -0.90 -7.25 16.23
C PRO A 163 0.07 -8.31 15.73
N LEU A 164 1.16 -7.87 15.09
CA LEU A 164 2.25 -8.72 14.69
C LEU A 164 3.00 -9.23 15.93
N GLU A 165 3.25 -10.53 15.97
CA GLU A 165 4.10 -11.16 16.97
C GLU A 165 5.58 -10.88 16.68
N ILE A 166 6.37 -10.76 17.74
CA ILE A 166 7.80 -10.48 17.63
C ILE A 166 8.51 -11.70 17.05
N GLY A 167 9.33 -11.48 16.02
CA GLY A 167 10.11 -12.53 15.37
C GLY A 167 9.33 -13.38 14.38
N GLU A 168 8.00 -13.26 14.33
CA GLU A 168 7.17 -13.96 13.36
C GLU A 168 7.13 -13.23 12.02
N THR A 169 7.13 -13.99 10.93
CA THR A 169 7.05 -13.45 9.56
C THR A 169 5.65 -13.67 8.98
N TYR A 170 5.06 -12.59 8.50
CA TYR A 170 3.74 -12.59 7.87
C TYR A 170 3.86 -12.22 6.40
N GLU A 171 2.97 -12.78 5.59
CA GLU A 171 2.74 -12.38 4.20
C GLU A 171 1.52 -11.47 4.17
N TRP A 172 1.68 -10.26 3.64
CA TRP A 172 0.59 -9.34 3.38
C TRP A 172 0.26 -9.31 1.89
N THR A 173 -1.00 -9.03 1.56
CA THR A 173 -1.46 -8.97 0.17
C THR A 173 -2.51 -7.87 0.01
N PHE A 174 -2.34 -7.02 -1.00
CA PHE A 174 -3.39 -6.15 -1.52
C PHE A 174 -3.85 -6.65 -2.88
N ARG A 175 -5.17 -6.80 -3.06
CA ARG A 175 -5.80 -7.21 -4.32
C ARG A 175 -6.80 -6.17 -4.77
N LEU A 176 -6.70 -5.73 -6.02
CA LEU A 176 -7.80 -5.03 -6.70
C LEU A 176 -8.71 -6.07 -7.37
N VAL A 177 -9.98 -6.02 -6.99
CA VAL A 177 -11.00 -6.99 -7.35
C VAL A 177 -12.13 -6.27 -8.10
N CYS A 178 -12.51 -6.79 -9.27
CA CYS A 178 -13.76 -6.35 -9.92
C CYS A 178 -14.93 -7.14 -9.30
N GLN A 179 -15.96 -6.43 -8.84
CA GLN A 179 -17.29 -7.00 -8.65
C GLN A 179 -17.94 -7.14 -10.02
N GLU A 180 -18.21 -8.36 -10.45
CA GLU A 180 -19.13 -8.57 -11.56
C GLU A 180 -20.53 -8.15 -11.08
N THR A 181 -21.06 -7.07 -11.62
CA THR A 181 -22.50 -6.81 -11.52
C THR A 181 -23.16 -8.00 -12.20
N GLN A 182 -23.91 -8.80 -11.43
CA GLN A 182 -24.73 -9.87 -11.99
C GLN A 182 -25.48 -9.28 -13.19
N PRO A 183 -25.36 -9.86 -14.40
CA PRO A 183 -26.13 -9.37 -15.53
C PRO A 183 -27.59 -9.39 -15.09
N THR A 184 -28.23 -8.22 -15.08
CA THR A 184 -29.65 -8.11 -14.80
C THR A 184 -30.34 -9.10 -15.71
N PRO A 185 -31.06 -10.12 -15.19
CA PRO A 185 -31.68 -11.11 -16.05
C PRO A 185 -32.54 -10.38 -17.06
N ASP A 186 -32.28 -10.66 -18.33
CA ASP A 186 -32.96 -10.01 -19.45
C ASP A 186 -34.48 -10.20 -19.24
N PRO A 187 -35.27 -9.12 -19.05
CA PRO A 187 -36.69 -9.24 -18.75
C PRO A 187 -37.45 -10.00 -19.85
N GLU A 188 -36.90 -10.08 -21.07
CA GLU A 188 -37.52 -10.76 -22.20
C GLU A 188 -37.50 -12.29 -22.09
N LEU A 189 -36.55 -12.89 -21.35
CA LEU A 189 -36.50 -14.35 -21.15
C LEU A 189 -37.35 -14.86 -19.98
N THR A 190 -37.85 -13.97 -19.13
CA THR A 190 -38.70 -14.35 -17.98
C THR A 190 -40.17 -14.58 -18.40
N ALA A 191 -40.57 -14.15 -19.60
CA ALA A 191 -41.93 -14.29 -20.12
C ALA A 191 -42.27 -15.71 -20.65
N LEU A 192 -41.31 -16.65 -20.66
CA LEU A 192 -41.52 -18.01 -21.19
C LEU A 192 -41.61 -19.10 -20.13
N LEU A 193 -41.63 -18.76 -18.83
CA LEU A 193 -41.99 -19.73 -17.81
C LEU A 193 -43.52 -19.82 -17.72
N PRO A 194 -44.13 -20.98 -18.06
CA PRO A 194 -45.57 -21.15 -17.89
C PRO A 194 -45.90 -20.99 -16.41
N VAL A 195 -46.76 -20.01 -16.11
CA VAL A 195 -47.41 -19.90 -14.80
C VAL A 195 -48.17 -21.20 -14.59
N ALA A 196 -47.62 -22.09 -13.76
CA ALA A 196 -48.30 -23.28 -13.30
C ALA A 196 -49.60 -22.82 -12.64
N ALA A 197 -50.71 -23.16 -13.27
CA ALA A 197 -52.04 -22.74 -12.89
C ALA A 197 -52.28 -23.03 -11.40
N THR A 198 -52.53 -21.99 -10.62
CA THR A 198 -53.19 -22.07 -9.31
C THR A 198 -54.63 -22.52 -9.53
N GLY A 199 -54.83 -23.82 -9.68
CA GLY A 199 -56.12 -24.49 -9.60
C GLY A 199 -56.28 -25.10 -8.20
N ASN A 200 -57.17 -24.54 -7.39
CA ASN A 200 -57.56 -25.08 -6.08
C ASN A 200 -58.40 -26.35 -6.23
N THR A 201 -57.81 -27.43 -6.72
CA THR A 201 -58.41 -28.77 -6.59
C THR A 201 -57.65 -29.56 -5.52
N PRO A 202 -58.34 -30.16 -4.53
CA PRO A 202 -57.71 -31.08 -3.60
C PRO A 202 -57.08 -32.23 -4.38
N ILE A 203 -55.75 -32.34 -4.32
CA ILE A 203 -55.01 -33.46 -4.92
C ILE A 203 -55.18 -34.65 -3.98
N ASP A 204 -55.87 -35.69 -4.46
CA ASP A 204 -55.98 -36.98 -3.78
C ASP A 204 -54.69 -37.79 -4.04
N ILE A 205 -53.97 -38.16 -2.98
CA ILE A 205 -52.56 -38.62 -3.00
C ILE A 205 -52.48 -40.16 -3.15
N HIS A 206 -53.42 -40.81 -3.85
CA HIS A 206 -53.46 -42.27 -3.90
C HIS A 206 -53.12 -42.91 -5.26
N ASP A 207 -52.73 -42.13 -6.27
CA ASP A 207 -52.24 -42.67 -7.55
C ASP A 207 -51.18 -41.78 -8.21
N ILE A 208 -50.00 -41.64 -7.57
CA ILE A 208 -48.81 -41.13 -8.26
C ILE A 208 -47.86 -42.32 -8.52
N GLN A 209 -48.14 -43.06 -9.60
CA GLN A 209 -47.12 -43.87 -10.24
C GLN A 209 -46.15 -42.93 -10.95
N ILE A 210 -44.94 -42.77 -10.39
CA ILE A 210 -43.86 -42.03 -11.03
C ILE A 210 -43.40 -42.85 -12.25
N PRO A 211 -43.57 -42.37 -13.49
CA PRO A 211 -42.95 -43.03 -14.63
C PRO A 211 -41.43 -42.87 -14.50
N SER A 212 -40.73 -44.01 -14.55
CA SER A 212 -39.28 -44.06 -14.73
C SER A 212 -38.93 -43.41 -16.07
N LEU A 213 -38.53 -42.14 -16.02
CA LEU A 213 -38.00 -41.40 -17.16
C LEU A 213 -36.55 -41.83 -17.39
N ASN A 214 -36.39 -42.95 -18.09
CA ASN A 214 -35.20 -43.20 -18.87
C ASN A 214 -35.18 -42.20 -20.05
N GLY A 215 -34.30 -41.20 -19.96
CA GLY A 215 -33.91 -40.40 -21.13
C GLY A 215 -34.47 -38.97 -21.16
N SER A 216 -34.07 -38.13 -20.22
CA SER A 216 -33.87 -36.70 -20.49
C SER A 216 -32.90 -36.15 -19.46
N THR A 217 -31.73 -35.73 -19.93
CA THR A 217 -30.75 -34.99 -19.12
C THR A 217 -31.29 -33.59 -18.88
N ASP A 218 -32.20 -33.45 -17.90
CA ASP A 218 -32.60 -32.14 -17.40
C ASP A 218 -31.40 -31.54 -16.66
N ARG A 219 -30.72 -30.67 -17.38
CA ARG A 219 -29.52 -29.95 -16.97
C ARG A 219 -29.97 -28.92 -15.93
N LEU A 220 -29.98 -29.34 -14.66
CA LEU A 220 -30.13 -28.44 -13.51
C LEU A 220 -29.21 -27.23 -13.72
N SER A 221 -29.82 -26.06 -13.95
CA SER A 221 -29.13 -24.79 -14.08
C SER A 221 -28.35 -24.54 -12.80
N ARG A 222 -27.05 -24.82 -12.87
CA ARG A 222 -26.10 -24.56 -11.80
C ARG A 222 -26.10 -23.05 -11.57
N THR A 223 -26.70 -22.62 -10.46
CA THR A 223 -26.54 -21.26 -9.93
C THR A 223 -25.05 -21.01 -9.81
N THR A 224 -24.50 -20.28 -10.77
CA THR A 224 -23.07 -19.98 -10.84
C THR A 224 -22.90 -18.72 -10.00
N LEU A 225 -22.21 -18.86 -8.86
CA LEU A 225 -21.82 -17.70 -8.05
C LEU A 225 -21.03 -16.71 -8.96
N PRO A 226 -21.23 -15.39 -8.81
CA PRO A 226 -20.54 -14.41 -9.63
C PRO A 226 -19.02 -14.61 -9.52
N ALA A 227 -18.32 -14.59 -10.65
CA ALA A 227 -16.90 -14.85 -10.67
C ALA A 227 -16.17 -13.58 -10.23
N THR A 228 -15.62 -13.61 -9.01
CA THR A 228 -14.77 -12.54 -8.53
C THR A 228 -13.42 -12.60 -9.26
N THR A 229 -13.16 -11.66 -10.17
CA THR A 229 -11.90 -11.64 -10.93
C THR A 229 -10.89 -10.70 -10.26
N VAL A 230 -9.75 -11.26 -9.82
CA VAL A 230 -8.59 -10.49 -9.32
C VAL A 230 -7.86 -9.89 -10.52
N ARG A 231 -7.55 -8.58 -10.47
CA ARG A 231 -6.90 -7.85 -11.57
C ARG A 231 -5.45 -7.51 -11.30
N GLN A 232 -5.19 -6.99 -10.11
CA GLN A 232 -3.85 -6.63 -9.69
C GLN A 232 -3.66 -7.13 -8.27
N GLU A 233 -2.47 -7.66 -8.02
CA GLU A 233 -2.08 -8.20 -6.74
C GLU A 233 -0.65 -7.75 -6.47
N VAL A 234 -0.46 -7.21 -5.28
CA VAL A 234 0.84 -6.84 -4.74
C VAL A 234 0.94 -7.44 -3.35
N PHE A 235 2.08 -8.05 -3.06
CA PHE A 235 2.30 -8.79 -1.84
C PHE A 235 3.72 -8.58 -1.33
N GLY A 236 3.96 -8.92 -0.07
CA GLY A 236 5.28 -8.86 0.52
C GLY A 236 5.34 -9.52 1.87
N ASN A 237 6.53 -9.51 2.47
CA ASN A 237 6.77 -10.13 3.76
C ASN A 237 7.09 -9.05 4.80
N ILE A 238 6.56 -9.23 6.01
CA ILE A 238 6.78 -8.33 7.14
C ILE A 238 7.09 -9.12 8.41
N GLN A 239 8.03 -8.63 9.20
CA GLN A 239 8.38 -9.17 10.51
C GLN A 239 8.49 -8.05 11.54
N ARG A 240 7.98 -8.28 12.74
CA ARG A 240 8.17 -7.35 13.85
C ARG A 240 9.45 -7.67 14.61
N VAL A 241 10.29 -6.66 14.84
CA VAL A 241 11.54 -6.81 15.59
C VAL A 241 11.32 -6.85 17.09
N GLY A 242 12.28 -7.44 17.81
CA GLY A 242 12.23 -7.56 19.26
C GLY A 242 12.49 -6.25 19.99
N ALA A 243 12.22 -6.26 21.30
CA ALA A 243 12.45 -5.11 22.17
C ALA A 243 13.93 -4.69 22.20
N ASP A 244 14.86 -5.65 22.15
CA ASP A 244 16.30 -5.37 22.16
C ASP A 244 16.77 -4.63 20.90
N GLU A 245 16.29 -5.05 19.73
CA GLU A 245 16.59 -4.38 18.45
C GLU A 245 15.92 -3.00 18.39
N THR A 246 14.67 -2.91 18.87
CA THR A 246 13.95 -1.63 19.00
C THR A 246 14.70 -0.66 19.91
N ALA A 247 15.26 -1.13 21.02
CA ALA A 247 16.04 -0.31 21.94
C ALA A 247 17.34 0.21 21.30
N LYS A 248 18.03 -0.64 20.52
CA LYS A 248 19.23 -0.23 19.77
C LYS A 248 18.91 0.80 18.70
N LEU A 249 17.83 0.61 17.93
CA LEU A 249 17.34 1.60 16.97
C LEU A 249 17.06 2.94 17.66
N ASN A 250 16.28 2.92 18.74
CA ASN A 250 15.92 4.15 19.45
C ASN A 250 17.14 4.88 20.02
N ALA A 251 18.14 4.17 20.54
CA ALA A 251 19.39 4.78 20.98
C ALA A 251 20.14 5.43 19.81
N ALA A 252 20.25 4.75 18.67
CA ALA A 252 20.87 5.32 17.47
C ALA A 252 20.11 6.55 16.93
N LEU A 253 18.78 6.53 16.96
CA LEU A 253 17.95 7.65 16.52
C LEU A 253 18.10 8.89 17.41
N ILE A 254 18.38 8.73 18.71
CA ILE A 254 18.65 9.85 19.63
C ILE A 254 19.98 10.52 19.28
N ASP A 255 20.98 9.75 18.89
CA ASP A 255 22.31 10.25 18.54
C ASP A 255 22.38 10.77 17.09
N SER A 256 21.42 10.39 16.23
CA SER A 256 21.33 10.84 14.84
C SER A 256 20.86 12.30 14.71
N ASP A 257 21.44 13.03 13.76
CA ASP A 257 20.90 14.31 13.31
C ASP A 257 19.70 14.10 12.36
N SER A 258 19.05 15.19 11.94
CA SER A 258 17.89 15.10 11.05
C SER A 258 18.24 14.51 9.67
N SER A 259 19.45 14.73 9.17
CA SER A 259 19.91 14.25 7.85
C SER A 259 20.19 12.75 7.84
N THR A 260 20.72 12.20 8.93
CA THR A 260 21.14 10.79 9.05
C THR A 260 20.09 9.90 9.71
N ARG A 261 19.01 10.49 10.23
CA ARG A 261 17.91 9.78 10.87
C ARG A 261 17.32 8.68 9.99
N TYR A 262 17.11 8.96 8.71
CA TYR A 262 16.51 7.98 7.79
C TYR A 262 17.49 6.86 7.40
N GLU A 263 18.78 7.17 7.28
CA GLU A 263 19.83 6.18 7.10
C GLU A 263 19.88 5.21 8.30
N THR A 264 19.66 5.72 9.51
CA THR A 264 19.59 4.89 10.72
C THR A 264 18.48 3.84 10.66
N TYR A 265 17.33 4.13 10.05
CA TYR A 265 16.30 3.10 9.85
C TYR A 265 16.74 2.03 8.84
N LEU A 266 17.39 2.46 7.75
CA LEU A 266 17.89 1.57 6.70
C LEU A 266 18.97 0.62 7.22
N ASP A 267 19.89 1.11 8.07
CA ASP A 267 20.97 0.31 8.69
C ASP A 267 20.44 -0.84 9.57
N TYR A 268 19.21 -0.70 10.09
CA TYR A 268 18.54 -1.70 10.90
C TYR A 268 17.50 -2.53 10.12
N ASP A 269 17.39 -2.33 8.80
CA ASP A 269 16.35 -2.89 7.92
C ASP A 269 14.90 -2.53 8.30
N ILE A 270 14.68 -1.42 9.03
CA ILE A 270 13.36 -1.02 9.55
C ILE A 270 12.68 -0.06 8.59
N TRP A 271 12.45 -0.55 7.37
CA TRP A 271 11.92 0.22 6.24
C TRP A 271 10.55 0.84 6.52
N LEU A 272 9.62 0.08 7.10
CA LEU A 272 8.24 0.54 7.28
C LEU A 272 8.15 1.73 8.24
N ASP A 273 8.94 1.71 9.31
CA ASP A 273 8.95 2.81 10.27
C ASP A 273 9.61 4.05 9.66
N MET A 274 10.60 3.88 8.77
CA MET A 274 11.17 4.98 7.99
C MET A 274 10.12 5.63 7.09
N VAL A 275 9.38 4.84 6.31
CA VAL A 275 8.34 5.35 5.40
C VAL A 275 7.24 6.06 6.19
N SER A 276 6.77 5.48 7.30
CA SER A 276 5.82 6.16 8.21
C SER A 276 6.37 7.48 8.74
N ALA A 277 7.64 7.52 9.15
CA ALA A 277 8.26 8.74 9.67
C ALA A 277 8.41 9.82 8.60
N LEU A 278 8.78 9.45 7.37
CA LEU A 278 8.84 10.36 6.21
C LEU A 278 7.45 10.90 5.86
N ALA A 279 6.45 10.02 5.75
CA ALA A 279 5.07 10.41 5.47
C ALA A 279 4.50 11.35 6.54
N ALA A 280 4.80 11.11 7.82
CA ALA A 280 4.35 11.94 8.93
C ALA A 280 5.05 13.30 8.99
N ALA A 281 6.27 13.42 8.46
CA ALA A 281 6.97 14.70 8.36
C ALA A 281 6.34 15.65 7.32
N GLY A 282 5.51 15.11 6.41
CA GLY A 282 4.84 15.86 5.35
C GLY A 282 5.70 16.03 4.10
N PRO A 283 5.33 16.96 3.20
CA PRO A 283 6.05 17.18 1.95
C PRO A 283 7.48 17.68 2.21
N SER A 284 8.46 16.78 2.11
CA SER A 284 9.89 17.07 2.18
C SER A 284 10.58 16.64 0.89
N SER A 285 11.82 17.10 0.67
CA SER A 285 12.66 16.56 -0.40
C SER A 285 12.82 15.05 -0.27
N ASP A 286 13.06 14.56 0.95
CA ASP A 286 13.25 13.14 1.24
C ASP A 286 12.01 12.30 0.90
N TRP A 287 10.82 12.85 1.12
CA TRP A 287 9.57 12.20 0.73
C TRP A 287 9.39 12.16 -0.79
N ALA A 288 9.64 13.28 -1.48
CA ALA A 288 9.59 13.34 -2.94
C ALA A 288 10.61 12.39 -3.59
N ASP A 289 11.79 12.31 -2.99
CA ASP A 289 12.90 11.43 -3.37
C ASP A 289 12.54 9.96 -3.23
N LEU A 290 11.91 9.58 -2.11
CA LEU A 290 11.35 8.25 -1.91
C LEU A 290 10.32 7.94 -3.00
N LEU A 291 9.36 8.84 -3.25
CA LEU A 291 8.33 8.64 -4.26
C LEU A 291 8.93 8.50 -5.66
N ALA A 292 9.92 9.32 -6.01
CA ALA A 292 10.62 9.22 -7.27
C ALA A 292 11.34 7.88 -7.46
N ALA A 293 11.81 7.25 -6.37
CA ALA A 293 12.41 5.92 -6.43
C ALA A 293 11.41 4.79 -6.77
N PHE A 294 10.10 5.05 -6.59
CA PHE A 294 9.00 4.16 -6.98
C PHE A 294 8.30 4.63 -8.27
N ASP A 295 8.93 5.50 -9.06
CA ASP A 295 8.35 6.11 -10.27
C ASP A 295 7.07 6.93 -9.98
N LEU A 296 6.95 7.52 -8.78
CA LEU A 296 5.82 8.34 -8.33
C LEU A 296 6.21 9.82 -8.12
N GLY A 297 7.28 10.29 -8.76
CA GLY A 297 7.77 11.66 -8.59
C GLY A 297 6.82 12.76 -9.09
N ASP A 298 5.90 12.41 -10.00
CA ASP A 298 5.01 13.36 -10.67
C ASP A 298 3.57 13.37 -10.11
N ILE A 299 3.34 12.80 -8.92
CA ILE A 299 2.00 12.81 -8.32
C ILE A 299 1.61 14.22 -7.85
N GLU A 300 0.39 14.66 -8.20
CA GLU A 300 -0.09 16.03 -7.91
C GLU A 300 -0.20 16.31 -6.41
N ASP A 301 -0.70 15.33 -5.64
CA ASP A 301 -0.78 15.39 -4.17
C ASP A 301 -0.05 14.18 -3.55
N PRO A 302 1.14 14.40 -2.96
CA PRO A 302 1.90 13.35 -2.31
C PRO A 302 1.43 13.04 -0.88
N THR A 303 0.33 13.64 -0.42
CA THR A 303 -0.21 13.43 0.92
C THR A 303 -0.97 12.10 1.00
N PRO A 304 -0.58 11.17 1.88
CA PRO A 304 -1.28 9.89 2.01
C PRO A 304 -2.71 10.05 2.54
N TYR A 305 -3.69 9.52 1.82
CA TYR A 305 -5.07 9.38 2.28
C TYR A 305 -5.24 8.12 3.14
N THR A 306 -5.98 8.21 4.26
CA THR A 306 -6.16 7.06 5.15
C THR A 306 -7.29 6.15 4.66
N LEU A 307 -6.95 4.91 4.33
CA LEU A 307 -7.93 3.89 3.95
C LEU A 307 -8.70 3.42 5.17
N SER A 308 -10.02 3.38 5.03
CA SER A 308 -10.93 2.88 6.06
C SER A 308 -11.59 1.58 5.57
N PRO A 309 -11.81 0.59 6.45
CA PRO A 309 -12.62 -0.57 6.12
C PRO A 309 -14.01 -0.15 5.64
N SER A 310 -14.50 -0.76 4.56
CA SER A 310 -15.89 -0.62 4.11
C SER A 310 -16.74 -1.66 4.84
N PHE A 311 -17.49 -1.23 5.86
CA PHE A 311 -18.51 -2.04 6.51
C PHE A 311 -19.88 -1.86 5.85
#